data_AF-A0A2N2XSF8-F1
#
_entry.id   AF-A0A2N2XSF8-F1
#
_cell.length_a   1.000
_cell.length_b   1.000
_cell.length_c   1.000
_cell.angle_alpha   90.00
_cell.angle_beta   90.00
_cell.angle_gamma   90.00
#
_symmetry.space_group_name_H-M   'P 1'
#
loop_
_entity.id
_entity.type
_entity.pdbx_description
1 polymer ?
#
loop_
_entity_poly.entity_id
_entity_poly.type
_entity_poly.pdbx_seq_one_letter_code
_entity_poly.pdbx_strand_id
1 'polypeptide(L)'
;MYVPHWPTYYIQENFTKHRYFNGDSVYLKVYQDFQSLQKECVIMKDEHYTFRNNGINSIQLDIFNPYPYVIDIKHKEFPVVFQIGFFRDGKREERWNLQLPDSVSQLTPGDTITVDCQFNLGELSATSYRIVICTETGVLYDTFSSRFRDATIMK
;
A
#
# COMPACT_ATOMS: atom_id res chain seq x y z
N MET A 1 6.78 3.05 -16.52
CA MET A 1 6.78 4.47 -16.90
C MET A 1 5.45 4.75 -17.61
N TYR A 2 4.55 5.51 -16.99
CA TYR A 2 3.27 5.87 -17.62
C TYR A 2 3.54 7.11 -18.49
N VAL A 3 3.41 7.00 -19.81
CA VAL A 3 3.56 8.14 -20.74
C VAL A 3 2.15 8.65 -21.02
N PRO A 4 1.72 9.79 -20.44
CA PRO A 4 0.43 10.37 -20.78
C PRO A 4 0.44 10.80 -22.26
N HIS A 5 -0.55 10.33 -23.03
CA HIS A 5 -0.74 10.70 -24.44
C HIS A 5 -1.12 12.18 -24.63
N TRP A 6 -1.50 12.86 -23.55
CA TRP A 6 -1.74 14.29 -23.49
C TRP A 6 -1.36 14.83 -22.08
N PRO A 7 -0.43 15.79 -21.95
CA PRO A 7 -0.10 16.34 -20.65
C PRO A 7 -1.25 17.21 -20.15
N THR A 8 -1.92 16.76 -19.10
CA THR A 8 -2.96 17.53 -18.40
C THR A 8 -2.36 18.82 -17.80
N TYR A 9 -3.21 19.80 -17.47
CA TYR A 9 -2.76 21.04 -16.78
C TYR A 9 -1.94 20.72 -15.52
N TYR A 10 -2.39 19.72 -14.75
CA TYR A 10 -1.66 19.23 -13.58
C TYR A 10 -0.20 18.84 -13.89
N ILE A 11 0.03 18.07 -14.98
CA ILE A 11 1.39 17.67 -15.37
C ILE A 11 2.22 18.89 -15.77
N GLN A 12 1.63 19.86 -16.48
CA GLN A 12 2.34 21.07 -16.90
C GLN A 12 2.75 21.96 -15.71
N GLU A 13 1.91 22.04 -14.69
CA GLU A 13 2.14 22.86 -13.49
C GLU A 13 3.11 22.22 -12.49
N ASN A 14 3.18 20.88 -12.45
CA ASN A 14 3.88 20.16 -11.38
C ASN A 14 5.14 19.40 -11.84
N PHE A 15 5.38 19.28 -13.15
CA PHE A 15 6.52 18.52 -13.69
C PHE A 15 7.38 19.40 -14.61
N THR A 16 8.69 19.20 -14.55
CA THR A 16 9.64 19.78 -15.50
C THR A 16 9.77 18.90 -16.73
N LYS A 17 9.56 19.48 -17.92
CA LYS A 17 9.72 18.76 -19.20
C LYS A 17 11.18 18.75 -19.64
N HIS A 18 11.73 17.56 -19.85
CA HIS A 18 13.04 17.32 -20.44
C HIS A 18 12.89 16.75 -21.85
N ARG A 19 13.64 17.30 -22.81
CA ARG A 19 13.68 16.79 -24.19
C ARG A 19 15.02 16.09 -24.43
N TYR A 20 14.97 14.88 -24.98
CA TYR A 20 16.14 14.10 -25.36
C TYR A 20 16.47 14.28 -26.84
N PHE A 21 17.71 13.98 -27.21
CA PHE A 21 18.27 14.22 -28.55
C PHE A 21 17.56 13.43 -29.67
N ASN A 22 16.85 12.36 -29.33
CA ASN A 22 16.07 11.52 -30.24
C ASN A 22 14.62 12.01 -30.44
N GLY A 23 14.26 13.16 -29.86
CA GLY A 23 12.91 13.72 -29.92
C GLY A 23 11.98 13.31 -28.78
N ASP A 24 12.41 12.39 -27.90
CA ASP A 24 11.62 11.97 -26.75
C ASP A 24 11.47 13.11 -25.74
N SER A 25 10.32 13.16 -25.07
CA SER A 25 10.08 14.06 -23.96
C SER A 25 9.74 13.25 -22.71
N VAL A 26 10.41 13.56 -21.61
CA VAL A 26 10.07 13.01 -20.29
C VAL A 26 9.69 14.17 -19.37
N TYR A 27 8.65 13.97 -18.58
CA TYR A 27 8.23 14.91 -17.55
C TYR A 27 8.72 14.37 -16.20
N LEU A 28 9.51 15.16 -15.49
CA LEU A 28 10.11 14.79 -14.20
C LEU A 28 9.58 15.70 -13.10
N LYS A 29 9.15 15.12 -11.97
CA LYS A 29 8.90 15.85 -10.73
C LYS A 29 9.97 15.44 -9.73
N VAL A 30 10.70 16.41 -9.20
CA VAL A 30 11.69 16.19 -8.13
C VAL A 30 10.99 16.44 -6.81
N TYR A 31 11.06 15.47 -5.91
CA TYR A 31 10.53 15.58 -4.56
C TYR A 31 11.70 15.78 -3.61
N GLN A 32 11.80 16.96 -3.00
CA GLN A 32 12.96 17.34 -2.18
C GLN A 32 13.01 16.58 -0.84
N ASP A 33 11.85 16.18 -0.31
CA ASP A 33 11.72 15.53 1.00
C ASP A 33 11.00 14.17 0.92
N PHE A 34 11.33 13.36 -0.09
CA PHE A 34 10.69 12.06 -0.27
C PHE A 34 11.13 11.05 0.79
N GLN A 35 10.17 10.52 1.53
CA GLN A 35 10.38 9.46 2.53
C GLN A 35 9.65 8.20 2.11
N SER A 36 10.40 7.15 1.76
CA SER A 36 9.82 5.86 1.35
C SER A 36 9.59 4.94 2.54
N LEU A 37 8.43 4.28 2.59
CA LEU A 37 8.20 3.17 3.50
C LEU A 37 8.70 1.87 2.85
N GLN A 38 9.92 1.45 3.17
CA GLN A 38 10.56 0.25 2.59
C GLN A 38 10.85 -0.88 3.58
N LYS A 39 10.69 -0.63 4.88
CA LYS A 39 10.88 -1.63 5.93
C LYS A 39 9.57 -2.34 6.24
N GLU A 40 9.68 -3.59 6.70
CA GLU A 40 8.58 -4.27 7.39
C GLU A 40 8.16 -3.40 8.58
N CYS A 41 7.00 -2.74 8.46
CA CYS A 41 6.44 -1.83 9.46
C CYS A 41 5.07 -2.30 9.97
N VAL A 42 4.57 -3.44 9.45
CA VAL A 42 3.29 -4.02 9.82
C VAL A 42 3.49 -5.43 10.35
N ILE A 43 2.90 -5.71 11.50
CA ILE A 43 2.88 -7.02 12.12
C ILE A 43 1.46 -7.57 12.05
N MET A 44 1.32 -8.67 11.31
CA MET A 44 0.15 -9.54 11.37
C MET A 44 0.26 -10.43 12.61
N LYS A 45 -0.77 -10.39 13.46
CA LYS A 45 -0.81 -11.08 14.76
C LYS A 45 -0.76 -12.61 14.65
N ASP A 46 -1.42 -13.17 13.65
CA ASP A 46 -1.58 -14.61 13.50
C ASP A 46 -0.64 -15.16 12.43
N GLU A 47 -0.26 -16.43 12.59
CA GLU A 47 0.50 -17.17 11.57
C GLU A 47 -0.42 -17.64 10.42
N HIS A 48 -1.66 -17.97 10.76
CA HIS A 48 -2.71 -18.42 9.84
C HIS A 48 -4.01 -17.65 10.07
N TYR A 49 -4.62 -17.18 8.98
CA TYR A 49 -5.88 -16.47 8.98
C TYR A 49 -6.99 -17.29 8.32
N THR A 50 -8.22 -17.08 8.78
CA THR A 50 -9.42 -17.66 8.16
C THR A 50 -10.38 -16.55 7.81
N PHE A 51 -10.77 -16.47 6.53
CA PHE A 51 -11.71 -15.49 6.02
C PHE A 51 -12.92 -16.18 5.40
N ARG A 52 -14.04 -15.46 5.29
CA ARG A 52 -15.29 -15.94 4.67
C ARG A 52 -15.52 -15.21 3.36
N ASN A 53 -15.86 -15.93 2.28
CA ASN A 53 -16.11 -15.30 0.98
C ASN A 53 -17.35 -14.39 0.98
N ASN A 54 -18.36 -14.74 1.79
CA ASN A 54 -19.63 -14.04 1.87
C ASN A 54 -19.67 -13.19 3.14
N GLY A 55 -19.02 -12.04 3.10
CA GLY A 55 -19.12 -11.05 4.16
C GLY A 55 -17.92 -10.12 4.28
N ILE A 56 -18.05 -9.18 5.21
CA ILE A 56 -16.96 -8.31 5.64
C ILE A 56 -16.04 -9.13 6.54
N ASN A 57 -14.76 -9.16 6.19
CA ASN A 57 -13.71 -9.76 7.01
C ASN A 57 -12.97 -8.65 7.75
N SER A 58 -12.36 -9.00 8.88
CA SER A 58 -11.52 -8.09 9.64
C SER A 58 -10.14 -8.70 9.86
N ILE A 59 -9.14 -7.84 9.88
CA ILE A 59 -7.77 -8.18 10.28
C ILE A 59 -7.26 -7.14 11.24
N GLN A 60 -6.69 -7.60 12.35
CA GLN A 60 -5.99 -6.73 13.28
C GLN A 60 -4.52 -6.65 12.92
N LEU A 61 -3.99 -5.44 12.86
CA LEU A 61 -2.60 -5.15 12.50
C LEU A 61 -1.96 -4.26 13.56
N ASP A 62 -0.71 -4.53 13.90
CA ASP A 62 0.14 -3.50 14.50
C ASP A 62 0.93 -2.80 13.42
N ILE A 63 0.84 -1.47 13.37
CA ILE A 63 1.62 -0.64 12.47
C ILE A 63 2.58 0.16 13.34
N PHE A 64 3.88 -0.01 13.11
CA PHE A 64 4.91 0.70 13.84
C PHE A 64 5.70 1.61 12.92
N ASN A 65 6.23 2.71 13.46
CA ASN A 65 7.13 3.60 12.72
C ASN A 65 8.60 3.26 13.03
N PRO A 66 9.30 2.50 12.14
CA PRO A 66 10.72 2.18 12.31
C PRO A 66 11.69 3.32 11.93
N TYR A 67 11.17 4.47 11.50
CA TYR A 67 11.98 5.53 10.92
C TYR A 67 12.29 6.63 11.96
N PRO A 68 13.39 7.38 11.77
CA PRO A 68 13.74 8.49 12.65
C PRO A 68 12.90 9.76 12.39
N TYR A 69 11.84 9.67 11.59
CA TYR A 69 10.98 10.80 11.20
C TYR A 69 9.49 10.42 11.30
N VAL A 70 8.63 11.44 11.43
CA VAL A 70 7.17 11.27 11.47
C VAL A 70 6.66 10.82 10.10
N ILE A 71 5.80 9.81 10.07
CA ILE A 71 5.08 9.39 8.87
C ILE A 71 3.76 10.16 8.83
N ASP A 72 3.55 11.00 7.82
CA ASP A 72 2.24 11.60 7.54
C ASP A 72 1.42 10.67 6.65
N ILE A 73 0.47 9.95 7.26
CA ILE A 73 -0.38 8.96 6.59
C ILE A 73 -1.30 9.64 5.57
N LYS A 74 -1.73 10.86 5.85
CA LYS A 74 -2.69 11.62 5.03
C LYS A 74 -2.00 12.71 4.19
N HIS A 75 -0.71 12.55 3.89
CA HIS A 75 0.05 13.52 3.11
C HIS A 75 -0.61 13.77 1.74
N LYS A 76 -0.80 15.04 1.37
CA LYS A 76 -1.58 15.42 0.17
C LYS A 76 -1.01 14.86 -1.14
N GLU A 77 0.31 14.79 -1.26
CA GLU A 77 0.97 14.28 -2.47
C GLU A 77 1.33 12.80 -2.38
N PHE A 78 1.43 12.26 -1.15
CA PHE A 78 2.00 10.93 -0.88
C PHE A 78 1.22 10.23 0.23
N PRO A 79 -0.10 10.04 0.06
CA PRO A 79 -0.86 9.33 1.08
C PRO A 79 -0.29 7.92 1.24
N VAL A 80 -0.22 7.47 2.49
CA VAL A 80 0.17 6.10 2.81
C VAL A 80 -1.09 5.25 2.82
N VAL A 81 -1.18 4.32 1.88
CA VAL A 81 -2.30 3.39 1.79
C VAL A 81 -1.80 2.00 2.10
N PHE A 82 -2.40 1.35 3.11
CA PHE A 82 -2.15 -0.05 3.39
C PHE A 82 -3.09 -0.91 2.58
N GLN A 83 -2.59 -2.04 2.08
CA GLN A 83 -3.34 -2.99 1.28
C GLN A 83 -3.05 -4.40 1.77
N ILE A 84 -4.04 -5.28 1.76
CA ILE A 84 -3.83 -6.73 1.88
C ILE A 84 -3.77 -7.33 0.47
N GLY A 85 -2.70 -8.03 0.15
CA GLY A 85 -2.51 -8.75 -1.11
C GLY A 85 -2.69 -10.25 -0.94
N PHE A 86 -3.42 -10.89 -1.86
CA PHE A 86 -3.68 -12.33 -1.89
C PHE A 86 -2.89 -12.99 -3.03
N PHE A 87 -2.10 -14.01 -2.70
CA PHE A 87 -1.22 -14.69 -3.63
C PHE A 87 -1.52 -16.19 -3.67
N ARG A 88 -1.53 -16.75 -4.87
CA ARG A 88 -1.62 -18.20 -5.14
C ARG A 88 -0.66 -18.54 -6.27
N ASP A 89 0.07 -19.64 -6.11
CA ASP A 89 1.08 -20.12 -7.07
C ASP A 89 2.08 -19.04 -7.53
N GLY A 90 2.49 -18.19 -6.58
CA GLY A 90 3.44 -17.10 -6.81
C GLY A 90 2.87 -15.89 -7.57
N LYS A 91 1.58 -15.89 -7.91
CA LYS A 91 0.89 -14.78 -8.58
C LYS A 91 -0.05 -14.08 -7.60
N ARG A 92 -0.11 -12.75 -7.69
CA ARG A 92 -1.14 -11.96 -6.99
C ARG A 92 -2.46 -12.15 -7.70
N GLU A 93 -3.47 -12.64 -6.98
CA GLU A 93 -4.83 -12.79 -7.50
C GLU A 93 -5.67 -11.55 -7.23
N GLU A 94 -5.53 -10.94 -6.04
CA GLU A 94 -6.35 -9.81 -5.63
C GLU A 94 -5.62 -8.92 -4.61
N ARG A 95 -6.05 -7.66 -4.49
CA ARG A 95 -5.63 -6.77 -3.41
C ARG A 95 -6.78 -5.88 -2.93
N TRP A 96 -6.79 -5.59 -1.63
CA TRP A 96 -7.80 -4.73 -1.02
C TRP A 96 -7.17 -3.64 -0.18
N ASN A 97 -7.66 -2.40 -0.34
CA ASN A 97 -7.28 -1.30 0.53
C ASN A 97 -7.80 -1.56 1.95
N LEU A 98 -6.89 -1.44 2.91
CA LEU A 98 -7.20 -1.49 4.33
C LEU A 98 -7.41 -0.06 4.81
N GLN A 99 -8.67 0.26 5.14
CA GLN A 99 -8.99 1.58 5.67
C GLN A 99 -8.50 1.67 7.12
N LEU A 100 -7.61 2.63 7.37
CA LEU A 100 -7.23 2.98 8.73
C LEU A 100 -8.33 3.84 9.38
N PRO A 101 -8.49 3.79 10.70
CA PRO A 101 -9.38 4.69 11.41
C PRO A 101 -9.03 6.16 11.13
N ASP A 102 -10.05 7.03 11.03
CA ASP A 102 -9.85 8.44 10.70
C ASP A 102 -8.97 9.20 11.70
N SER A 103 -8.91 8.73 12.94
CA SER A 103 -8.04 9.25 14.00
C SER A 103 -6.55 9.07 13.70
N VAL A 104 -6.18 8.11 12.85
CA VAL A 104 -4.79 7.86 12.44
C VAL A 104 -4.45 8.79 11.29
N SER A 105 -3.72 9.86 11.59
CA SER A 105 -3.23 10.82 10.59
C SER A 105 -1.70 10.82 10.48
N GLN A 106 -1.01 10.53 11.58
CA GLN A 106 0.45 10.53 11.65
C GLN A 106 0.94 9.43 12.58
N LEU A 107 2.17 8.96 12.34
CA LEU A 107 2.90 8.06 13.25
C LEU A 107 4.24 8.70 13.61
N THR A 108 4.49 8.95 14.89
CA THR A 108 5.78 9.49 15.33
C THR A 108 6.84 8.37 15.44
N PRO A 109 8.15 8.69 15.41
CA PRO A 109 9.20 7.68 15.50
C PRO A 109 9.03 6.76 16.72
N GLY A 110 9.02 5.45 16.49
CA GLY A 110 8.87 4.45 17.56
C GLY A 110 7.42 4.17 17.98
N ASP A 111 6.44 4.94 17.48
CA ASP A 111 5.03 4.63 17.75
C ASP A 111 4.66 3.26 17.21
N THR A 112 3.76 2.59 17.91
CA THR A 112 3.04 1.42 17.43
C THR A 112 1.57 1.65 17.68
N ILE A 113 0.76 1.54 16.64
CA ILE A 113 -0.70 1.57 16.72
C ILE A 113 -1.25 0.20 16.38
N THR A 114 -2.33 -0.19 17.05
CA THR A 114 -3.11 -1.37 16.68
C THR A 114 -4.38 -0.89 15.98
N VAL A 115 -4.64 -1.44 14.79
CA VAL A 115 -5.81 -1.09 13.98
C VAL A 115 -6.55 -2.35 13.57
N ASP A 116 -7.88 -2.27 13.61
CA ASP A 116 -8.76 -3.28 13.06
C ASP A 116 -9.26 -2.79 11.70
N CYS A 117 -8.80 -3.44 10.64
CA CYS A 117 -9.16 -3.10 9.27
C CYS A 117 -10.21 -4.07 8.74
N GLN A 118 -11.24 -3.53 8.12
CA GLN A 118 -12.27 -4.31 7.45
C GLN A 118 -12.07 -4.30 5.94
N PHE A 119 -12.33 -5.44 5.30
CA PHE A 119 -12.21 -5.60 3.86
C PHE A 119 -13.15 -6.71 3.35
N ASN A 120 -13.42 -6.69 2.05
CA ASN A 120 -14.15 -7.75 1.35
C ASN A 120 -13.16 -8.60 0.55
N LEU A 121 -13.53 -9.84 0.23
CA LEU A 121 -12.68 -10.75 -0.56
C LEU A 121 -12.96 -10.71 -2.07
N GLY A 122 -13.93 -9.89 -2.50
CA GLY A 122 -14.33 -9.81 -3.92
C GLY A 122 -14.78 -11.16 -4.47
N GLU A 123 -14.17 -11.57 -5.58
CA GLU A 123 -14.46 -12.83 -6.28
C GLU A 123 -13.43 -13.94 -5.97
N LEU A 124 -12.64 -13.80 -4.89
CA LEU A 124 -11.66 -14.82 -4.50
C LEU A 124 -12.33 -16.17 -4.24
N SER A 125 -11.73 -17.22 -4.82
CA SER A 125 -12.21 -18.59 -4.65
C SER A 125 -11.99 -19.10 -3.21
N ALA A 126 -12.88 -19.97 -2.73
CA ALA A 126 -12.70 -20.61 -1.42
C ALA A 126 -11.54 -21.64 -1.48
N THR A 127 -10.35 -21.22 -1.06
CA THR A 127 -9.13 -22.04 -1.03
C THR A 127 -8.06 -21.39 -0.13
N SER A 128 -6.85 -21.95 -0.11
CA SER A 128 -5.69 -21.42 0.58
C SER A 128 -4.91 -20.39 -0.25
N TYR A 129 -4.45 -19.35 0.42
CA TYR A 129 -3.69 -18.23 -0.12
C TYR A 129 -2.50 -17.90 0.77
N ARG A 130 -1.48 -17.26 0.19
CA ARG A 130 -0.51 -16.49 0.97
C ARG A 130 -0.94 -15.03 0.97
N ILE A 131 -0.99 -14.41 2.14
CA ILE A 131 -1.33 -13.00 2.29
C ILE A 131 -0.13 -12.18 2.77
N VAL A 132 -0.11 -10.91 2.41
CA VAL A 132 0.90 -9.93 2.84
C VAL A 132 0.26 -8.55 2.92
N ILE A 133 0.73 -7.71 3.83
CA ILE A 133 0.38 -6.30 3.85
C ILE A 133 1.37 -5.51 3.00
N CYS A 134 0.86 -4.81 2.01
CA CYS A 134 1.60 -3.89 1.17
C CYS A 134 1.31 -2.45 1.57
N THR A 135 2.23 -1.55 1.22
CA THR A 135 1.98 -0.11 1.23
C THR A 135 2.15 0.49 -0.15
N GLU A 136 1.31 1.49 -0.42
CA GLU A 136 1.50 2.46 -1.49
C GLU A 136 1.82 3.81 -0.86
N THR A 137 2.86 4.49 -1.34
CA THR A 137 3.24 5.84 -0.90
C THR A 137 3.45 6.72 -2.13
N GLY A 138 2.36 7.33 -2.60
CA GLY A 138 2.27 8.06 -3.87
C GLY A 138 2.76 7.25 -5.08
N VAL A 139 4.01 7.47 -5.51
CA VAL A 139 4.57 6.83 -6.72
C VAL A 139 5.25 5.48 -6.46
N LEU A 140 5.42 5.08 -5.20
CA LEU A 140 5.88 3.75 -4.83
C LEU A 140 4.68 2.85 -4.59
N TYR A 141 4.62 1.77 -5.35
CA TYR A 141 3.52 0.80 -5.31
C TYR A 141 4.02 -0.53 -4.78
N ASP A 142 3.13 -1.25 -4.09
CA ASP A 142 3.29 -2.67 -3.73
C ASP A 142 4.54 -2.98 -2.89
N THR A 143 4.95 -2.08 -1.98
CA THR A 143 6.07 -2.38 -1.09
C THR A 143 5.61 -3.31 0.03
N PHE A 144 6.18 -4.51 0.12
CA PHE A 144 5.84 -5.47 1.17
C PHE A 144 6.24 -4.91 2.53
N SER A 145 5.23 -4.69 3.36
CA SER A 145 5.34 -4.02 4.66
C SER A 145 5.13 -4.98 5.83
N SER A 146 4.80 -6.24 5.54
CA SER A 146 4.78 -7.34 6.51
C SER A 146 5.44 -8.58 5.92
N ARG A 147 5.68 -9.57 6.79
CA ARG A 147 5.95 -10.94 6.33
C ARG A 147 4.72 -11.55 5.68
N PHE A 148 4.93 -12.53 4.82
CA PHE A 148 3.86 -13.36 4.30
C PHE A 148 3.28 -14.27 5.40
N ARG A 149 1.98 -14.51 5.32
CA ARG A 149 1.21 -15.41 6.19
C ARG A 149 0.29 -16.30 5.36
N ASP A 150 -0.20 -17.36 5.97
CA ASP A 150 -1.15 -18.25 5.32
C ASP A 150 -2.57 -17.78 5.61
N ALA A 151 -3.47 -17.92 4.64
CA ALA A 151 -4.88 -17.66 4.82
C ALA A 151 -5.73 -18.72 4.13
N THR A 152 -6.84 -19.10 4.75
CA THR A 152 -7.87 -19.95 4.15
C THR A 152 -9.15 -19.15 3.95
N ILE A 153 -9.67 -19.15 2.72
CA ILE A 153 -10.99 -18.59 2.42
C ILE A 153 -12.01 -19.71 2.45
N MET A 154 -12.98 -19.59 3.35
CA MET A 154 -14.13 -20.49 3.48
C MET A 154 -15.32 -19.97 2.67
N LYS A 155 -16.22 -20.88 2.30
CA LYS A 155 -17.54 -20.54 1.73
C LYS A 155 -18.48 -19.93 2.77
#